data_AF-A0A7D5XIT6-F1
#
_entry.id   AF-A0A7D5XIT6-F1
#
_cell.length_a   1.000
_cell.length_b   1.000
_cell.length_c   1.000
_cell.angle_alpha   90.00
_cell.angle_beta   90.00
_cell.angle_gamma   90.00
#
_symmetry.space_group_name_H-M   'P 1'
#
loop_
_entity.id
_entity.type
_entity.pdbx_description
1 polymer ?
#
loop_
_entity_poly.entity_id
_entity_poly.type
_entity_poly.pdbx_seq_one_letter_code
_entity_poly.pdbx_strand_id
1 'polypeptide(L)'
;MEVLVISFFFIFVFAFIALAMYFRSRTLYFASGTMLLLWGYMLLTYGVTETTISGRTAEQNFTYDYNATSNTTSISGIATNETFTNVTDKNDYTNSFGTAAVILGLVIAIVPIVQEATGGKITLI
;
A
#
# COMPACT_ATOMS: atom_id res chain seq x y z
N MET A 1 8.19 8.04 -12.02
CA MET A 1 7.12 8.90 -12.58
C MET A 1 5.75 8.56 -11.98
N GLU A 2 5.50 7.33 -11.52
CA GLU A 2 4.16 6.94 -11.05
C GLU A 2 3.69 7.66 -9.78
N VAL A 3 4.59 7.96 -8.83
CA VAL A 3 4.22 8.65 -7.58
C VAL A 3 3.61 10.04 -7.83
N LEU A 4 4.16 10.79 -8.80
CA LEU A 4 3.65 12.11 -9.17
C LEU A 4 2.25 12.01 -9.79
N VAL A 5 2.01 11.01 -10.63
CA VAL A 5 0.71 10.76 -11.27
C VAL A 5 -0.33 10.37 -10.23
N ILE A 6 0.01 9.45 -9.32
CA ILE A 6 -0.88 9.01 -8.23
C ILE A 6 -1.23 10.18 -7.30
N SER A 7 -0.26 11.03 -6.98
CA SER A 7 -0.47 12.20 -6.12
C SER A 7 -1.30 13.29 -6.80
N PHE A 8 -1.06 13.56 -8.10
CA PHE A 8 -1.87 14.50 -8.87
C PHE A 8 -3.32 14.04 -8.98
N PHE A 9 -3.53 12.74 -9.22
CA PHE A 9 -4.86 12.15 -9.28
C PHE A 9 -5.59 12.25 -7.94
N PHE A 10 -4.90 12.03 -6.82
CA PHE A 10 -5.46 12.22 -5.48
C PHE A 10 -5.96 13.65 -5.22
N ILE A 11 -5.13 14.65 -5.51
CA ILE A 11 -5.47 16.07 -5.33
C ILE A 11 -6.68 16.44 -6.21
N PHE A 12 -6.68 15.97 -7.46
CA PHE A 12 -7.76 16.22 -8.39
C PHE A 12 -9.10 15.65 -7.89
N VAL A 13 -9.11 14.40 -7.42
CA VAL A 13 -10.32 13.76 -6.89
C VAL A 13 -10.84 14.50 -5.65
N PHE A 14 -9.97 14.88 -4.72
CA PHE A 14 -10.37 15.66 -3.54
C PHE A 14 -10.96 17.03 -3.89
N ALA A 15 -10.40 17.72 -4.89
CA ALA A 15 -10.96 18.98 -5.37
C ALA A 15 -12.39 18.79 -5.90
N PHE A 16 -12.66 17.72 -6.64
CA PHE A 16 -14.01 17.41 -7.13
C PHE A 16 -14.98 17.02 -6.01
N ILE A 17 -14.52 16.31 -4.97
CA ILE A 17 -15.34 16.01 -3.79
C ILE A 17 -15.71 17.31 -3.08
N ALA A 18 -14.75 18.20 -2.83
CA ALA A 18 -15.01 19.50 -2.22
C ALA A 18 -15.98 20.35 -3.06
N LEU A 19 -15.83 20.32 -4.38
CA LEU A 19 -16.72 20.99 -5.31
C LEU A 19 -18.13 20.38 -5.30
N ALA A 20 -18.24 19.05 -5.21
CA ALA A 20 -19.50 18.32 -5.10
C ALA A 20 -20.25 18.71 -3.81
N MET A 21 -19.52 18.83 -2.70
CA MET A 21 -20.07 19.29 -1.42
C MET A 21 -20.54 20.74 -1.50
N TYR A 22 -19.72 21.63 -2.04
CA TYR A 22 -20.04 23.06 -2.16
C TYR A 22 -21.27 23.33 -3.03
N PHE A 23 -21.32 22.75 -4.23
CA PHE A 23 -22.44 22.94 -5.16
C PHE A 23 -23.61 21.97 -4.94
N ARG A 24 -23.48 21.02 -4.01
CA ARG A 24 -24.46 19.94 -3.76
C ARG A 24 -24.89 19.24 -5.05
N SER A 25 -23.95 19.06 -5.98
CA SER A 25 -24.23 18.53 -7.31
C SER A 25 -24.16 17.00 -7.30
N ARG A 26 -25.28 16.35 -7.61
CA ARG A 26 -25.39 14.89 -7.71
C ARG A 26 -24.39 14.29 -8.70
N THR A 27 -24.24 14.92 -9.86
CA THR A 27 -23.31 14.46 -10.90
C THR A 27 -21.86 14.54 -10.42
N LEU A 28 -21.51 15.58 -9.65
CA LEU A 28 -20.16 15.71 -9.09
C LEU A 28 -19.91 14.67 -8.01
N TYR A 29 -20.89 14.32 -7.17
CA TYR A 29 -20.76 13.22 -6.21
C TYR A 29 -20.51 11.88 -6.92
N PHE A 30 -21.32 11.57 -7.94
CA PHE A 30 -21.12 10.33 -8.70
C PHE A 30 -19.76 10.28 -9.41
N ALA A 31 -19.37 11.37 -10.08
CA ALA A 31 -18.09 11.45 -10.79
C ALA A 31 -16.89 11.37 -9.82
N SER A 32 -16.95 12.07 -8.70
CA SER A 32 -15.86 12.05 -7.71
C SER A 32 -15.74 10.69 -7.01
N GLY A 33 -16.85 10.06 -6.65
CA GLY A 33 -16.85 8.71 -6.08
C GLY A 33 -16.32 7.65 -7.04
N THR A 34 -16.68 7.70 -8.32
CA THR A 34 -16.15 6.80 -9.35
C THR A 34 -14.66 7.04 -9.64
N MET A 35 -14.20 8.28 -9.61
CA MET A 35 -12.76 8.57 -9.71
C MET A 35 -11.98 8.07 -8.49
N LEU A 36 -12.55 8.17 -7.27
CA LEU A 36 -11.92 7.66 -6.07
C LEU A 36 -11.87 6.12 -6.06
N LEU A 37 -12.88 5.45 -6.60
CA LEU A 37 -12.87 4.01 -6.88
C LEU A 37 -11.73 3.62 -7.82
N LEU A 38 -11.56 4.35 -8.93
CA LEU A 38 -10.49 4.11 -9.90
C LEU A 38 -9.12 4.34 -9.26
N TRP A 39 -8.95 5.41 -8.48
CA TRP A 39 -7.70 5.69 -7.77
C TRP A 39 -7.36 4.59 -6.76
N GLY A 40 -8.34 4.16 -5.96
CA GLY A 40 -8.18 3.05 -5.03
C GLY A 40 -7.81 1.74 -5.72
N TYR A 41 -8.46 1.42 -6.84
CA TYR A 41 -8.11 0.27 -7.67
C TYR A 41 -6.67 0.36 -8.21
N MET A 42 -6.24 1.55 -8.66
CA MET A 42 -4.86 1.76 -9.10
C MET A 42 -3.86 1.58 -7.96
N LEU A 43 -4.17 2.01 -6.73
CA LEU A 43 -3.32 1.73 -5.57
C LEU A 43 -3.24 0.24 -5.24
N LEU A 44 -4.36 -0.48 -5.33
CA LEU A 44 -4.37 -1.93 -5.08
C LEU A 44 -3.62 -2.73 -6.15
N THR A 45 -3.74 -2.30 -7.41
CA THR A 45 -3.17 -3.01 -8.57
C THR A 45 -1.72 -2.62 -8.83
N TYR A 46 -1.40 -1.34 -8.66
CA TYR A 46 -0.11 -0.74 -9.05
C TYR A 46 0.59 0.03 -7.93
N GLY A 47 -0.04 0.24 -6.77
CA GLY A 47 0.54 1.02 -5.66
C GLY A 47 1.66 0.29 -4.90
N VAL A 48 2.26 -0.72 -5.51
CA VAL A 48 3.39 -1.42 -4.93
C VAL A 48 4.65 -0.64 -5.28
N THR A 49 5.04 0.28 -4.39
CA THR A 49 6.46 0.51 -4.15
C THR A 49 6.96 -0.79 -3.51
N GLU A 50 7.39 -1.75 -4.33
CA GLU A 50 8.08 -2.94 -3.83
C GLU A 50 9.33 -2.43 -3.15
N THR A 51 9.29 -2.36 -1.82
CA THR A 51 10.48 -2.02 -1.07
C THR A 51 11.18 -3.36 -0.90
N THR A 52 12.03 -3.73 -1.85
CA THR A 52 12.86 -4.92 -1.72
C THR A 52 13.81 -4.67 -0.56
N ILE A 53 13.43 -5.10 0.64
CA ILE A 53 14.32 -5.10 1.79
C ILE A 53 15.14 -6.37 1.63
N SER A 54 16.39 -6.24 1.19
CA SER A 54 17.34 -7.34 1.23
C SER A 54 17.64 -7.67 2.69
N GLY A 55 16.94 -8.68 3.23
CA GLY A 55 17.31 -9.28 4.49
C GLY A 55 18.66 -9.99 4.32
N ARG A 56 19.64 -9.67 5.18
CA ARG A 56 20.92 -10.37 5.23
C ARG A 56 20.83 -11.49 6.25
N THR A 57 20.89 -12.73 5.81
CA THR A 57 21.18 -13.88 6.68
C THR A 57 22.60 -14.34 6.40
N ALA A 58 23.46 -14.18 7.39
CA ALA A 58 24.82 -14.69 7.38
C ALA A 58 24.82 -16.04 8.11
N GLU A 59 25.12 -17.11 7.39
CA GLU A 59 25.34 -18.43 8.00
C GLU A 59 26.81 -18.51 8.43
N GLN A 60 27.05 -18.70 9.73
CA GLN A 60 28.39 -18.85 10.29
C GLN A 60 28.67 -20.33 10.50
N ASN A 61 29.59 -20.89 9.71
CA ASN A 61 30.07 -22.24 9.93
C ASN A 61 31.34 -22.22 10.80
N PHE A 62 31.27 -22.88 11.95
CA PHE A 62 32.39 -23.07 12.85
C PHE A 62 32.96 -24.47 12.68
N THR A 63 34.28 -24.57 12.47
CA THR A 63 35.00 -25.85 12.52
C THR A 63 35.72 -25.95 13.86
N TYR A 64 35.47 -27.03 14.58
CA TYR A 64 36.12 -27.33 15.87
C TYR A 64 37.23 -28.35 15.63
N ASP A 65 38.48 -27.90 15.68
CA ASP A 65 39.64 -28.79 15.58
C ASP A 65 40.16 -29.09 16.99
N TYR A 66 40.06 -30.36 17.37
CA TYR A 66 40.60 -30.87 18.63
C TYR A 66 42.01 -31.43 18.41
N ASN A 67 43.02 -30.80 19.03
CA ASN A 67 44.38 -31.32 19.01
C ASN A 67 44.62 -32.18 20.25
N ALA A 68 44.62 -33.49 20.06
CA ALA A 68 44.82 -34.47 21.14
C ALA A 68 46.23 -34.43 21.76
N THR A 69 47.24 -33.91 21.05
CA THR A 69 48.63 -33.89 21.49
C THR A 69 48.92 -32.73 22.46
N SER A 70 48.29 -31.58 22.25
CA SER A 70 48.40 -30.41 23.14
C SER A 70 47.23 -30.25 24.09
N ASN A 71 46.20 -31.11 24.01
CA ASN A 71 44.96 -31.01 24.78
C ASN A 71 44.25 -29.65 24.61
N THR A 72 44.36 -29.06 23.41
CA THR A 72 43.80 -27.75 23.09
C THR A 72 42.74 -27.88 22.01
N THR A 73 41.62 -27.18 22.19
CA THR A 73 40.58 -27.03 21.17
C THR A 73 40.76 -25.68 20.50
N SER A 74 40.87 -25.65 19.17
CA SER A 74 40.86 -24.42 18.39
C SER A 74 39.57 -24.30 17.61
N ILE A 75 38.94 -23.14 17.68
CA ILE A 75 37.78 -22.80 16.86
C ILE A 75 38.31 -22.00 15.68
N SER A 76 38.19 -22.54 14.47
CA SER A 76 38.48 -21.84 13.22
C SER A 76 37.16 -21.46 12.56
N GLY A 77 36.89 -20.16 12.45
CA GLY A 77 35.75 -19.65 11.69
C GLY A 77 36.08 -19.64 10.20
N ILE A 78 35.36 -20.42 9.40
CA ILE A 78 35.57 -20.50 7.95
C ILE A 78 34.37 -19.85 7.25
N ALA A 79 34.67 -18.86 6.42
CA ALA A 79 33.83 -18.20 5.40
C ALA A 79 32.36 -17.95 5.75
N THR A 80 32.01 -16.67 5.92
CA THR A 80 30.64 -16.19 5.88
C THR A 80 30.09 -16.35 4.46
N ASN A 81 29.15 -17.27 4.24
CA ASN A 81 28.34 -17.23 3.03
C ASN A 81 27.19 -16.25 3.25
N GLU A 82 27.22 -15.12 2.54
CA GLU A 82 26.13 -14.15 2.54
C GLU A 82 25.11 -14.56 1.47
N THR A 83 23.92 -14.99 1.90
CA THR A 83 22.84 -15.30 0.96
C THR A 83 21.87 -14.11 0.95
N PHE A 84 21.82 -13.40 -0.17
CA PHE A 84 20.83 -12.35 -0.38
C PHE A 84 19.48 -13.00 -0.68
N THR A 85 18.58 -13.03 0.30
CA THR A 85 17.20 -13.44 0.04
C THR A 85 16.41 -12.17 -0.26
N ASN A 86 16.01 -11.99 -1.51
CA ASN A 86 15.03 -10.96 -1.84
C ASN A 86 13.70 -11.38 -1.22
N VAL A 87 13.33 -10.75 -0.11
CA VAL A 87 11.98 -10.83 0.43
C VAL A 87 11.18 -9.71 -0.22
N THR A 88 10.27 -10.09 -1.12
CA THR A 88 9.28 -9.15 -1.65
C THR A 88 8.25 -8.91 -0.56
N ASP A 89 8.52 -7.95 0.32
CA ASP A 89 7.53 -7.53 1.31
C ASP A 89 6.54 -6.58 0.63
N LYS A 90 5.35 -7.10 0.31
CA LYS A 90 4.28 -6.28 -0.25
C LYS A 90 3.79 -5.36 0.86
N ASN A 91 4.19 -4.09 0.79
CA ASN A 91 3.94 -3.12 1.84
C ASN A 91 2.42 -2.96 2.13
N ASP A 92 1.94 -3.51 3.24
CA ASP A 92 0.52 -3.57 3.62
C ASP A 92 -0.17 -2.20 3.73
N TYR A 93 0.61 -1.14 3.91
CA TYR A 93 0.10 0.22 3.96
C TYR A 93 -0.60 0.64 2.65
N THR A 94 -0.06 0.28 1.48
CA THR A 94 -0.71 0.67 0.20
C THR A 94 -2.02 -0.07 -0.03
N ASN A 95 -2.10 -1.35 0.36
CA ASN A 95 -3.33 -2.13 0.27
C ASN A 95 -4.44 -1.53 1.14
N SER A 96 -4.08 -1.03 2.33
CA SER A 96 -5.01 -0.38 3.26
C SER A 96 -5.56 0.94 2.71
N PHE A 97 -4.69 1.79 2.14
CA PHE A 97 -5.12 3.04 1.49
C PHE A 97 -5.97 2.79 0.23
N GLY A 98 -5.59 1.83 -0.61
CA GLY A 98 -6.37 1.46 -1.78
C GLY A 98 -7.77 0.94 -1.41
N THR A 99 -7.87 0.10 -0.37
CA THR A 99 -9.14 -0.42 0.13
C THR A 99 -10.01 0.69 0.71
N ALA A 100 -9.44 1.59 1.53
CA ALA A 100 -10.16 2.72 2.09
C ALA A 100 -10.70 3.67 1.00
N ALA A 101 -9.90 3.93 -0.04
CA ALA A 101 -10.32 4.72 -1.18
C ALA A 101 -11.48 4.09 -1.96
N VAL A 102 -11.44 2.77 -2.17
CA VAL A 102 -12.54 2.05 -2.83
C VAL A 102 -13.84 2.18 -2.01
N ILE A 103 -13.77 1.96 -0.70
CA ILE A 103 -14.95 2.06 0.17
C ILE A 103 -15.50 3.50 0.17
N LEU A 104 -14.65 4.50 0.36
CA LEU A 104 -15.06 5.90 0.32
C LEU A 104 -15.64 6.29 -1.04
N GLY A 105 -15.03 5.84 -2.13
CA GLY A 105 -15.50 6.10 -3.48
C GLY A 105 -16.88 5.53 -3.72
N LEU A 106 -17.13 4.31 -3.23
CA LEU A 106 -18.46 3.70 -3.27
C LEU A 106 -19.47 4.51 -2.47
N VAL A 107 -19.15 4.88 -1.22
CA VAL A 107 -20.04 5.67 -0.35
C VAL A 107 -20.40 7.01 -1.01
N ILE A 108 -19.42 7.71 -1.60
CA ILE A 108 -19.65 8.99 -2.27
C ILE A 108 -20.46 8.79 -3.57
N ALA A 109 -20.17 7.74 -4.35
CA ALA A 109 -20.86 7.47 -5.61
C ALA A 109 -22.34 7.09 -5.42
N ILE A 110 -22.72 6.49 -4.29
CA ILE A 110 -24.12 6.14 -4.01
C ILE A 110 -24.96 7.29 -3.46
N VAL A 111 -24.36 8.43 -3.09
CA VAL A 111 -25.08 9.58 -2.50
C VAL A 111 -26.25 10.04 -3.38
N PRO A 112 -26.10 10.21 -4.70
CA PRO A 112 -27.22 10.58 -5.57
C PRO A 112 -28.35 9.55 -5.56
N ILE A 113 -28.00 8.25 -5.53
CA ILE A 113 -28.95 7.13 -5.54
C ILE A 113 -29.77 7.12 -4.25
N VAL A 114 -29.10 7.27 -3.10
CA VAL A 114 -29.75 7.32 -1.78
C VAL A 114 -30.59 8.60 -1.62
N GLN A 115 -30.12 9.73 -2.14
CA GLN A 115 -30.89 10.97 -2.18
C GLN A 115 -32.19 10.80 -2.97
N GLU A 116 -32.16 10.10 -4.11
CA GLU A 116 -33.35 9.84 -4.91
C GLU A 116 -34.31 8.87 -4.22
N ALA A 117 -33.79 7.78 -3.65
CA ALA A 117 -34.61 6.80 -2.92
C ALA A 117 -35.28 7.37 -1.66
N THR A 118 -34.66 8.38 -1.02
CA THR A 118 -35.16 8.98 0.24
C THR A 118 -35.92 10.29 0.05
N GLY A 119 -36.12 10.74 -1.19
CA GLY A 119 -36.75 12.04 -1.47
C GLY A 119 -35.93 13.24 -0.95
N GLY A 120 -34.61 13.10 -0.89
CA GLY A 120 -33.68 14.14 -0.45
C GLY A 120 -33.46 14.24 1.06
N LYS A 121 -33.98 13.29 1.86
CA LYS A 121 -33.86 13.32 3.34
C LYS A 121 -32.45 12.97 3.84
N ILE A 122 -31.69 12.21 3.06
CA ILE A 122 -30.30 11.88 3.38
C ILE A 122 -29.40 12.69 2.44
N THR A 123 -28.62 13.62 2.99
CA THR A 123 -27.54 14.31 2.29
C THR A 123 -26.27 14.15 3.10
N LEU A 124 -25.12 13.97 2.43
CA LEU A 124 -23.84 14.21 3.09
C LEU A 124 -23.82 15.69 3.48
N ILE A 125 -23.56 15.94 4.77
CA ILE A 125 -23.50 17.27 5.39
C ILE A 125 -22.15 17.89 5.06
#